data_AF-A0A0X3TI02-F1
#
_entry.id   AF-A0A0X3TI02-F1
#
_cell.length_a   1.000
_cell.length_b   1.000
_cell.length_c   1.000
_cell.angle_alpha   90.00
_cell.angle_beta   90.00
_cell.angle_gamma   90.00
#
_symmetry.space_group_name_H-M   'P 1'
#
loop_
_entity.id
_entity.type
_entity.pdbx_description
1 polymer ?
#
loop_
_entity_poly.entity_id
_entity_poly.type
_entity_poly.pdbx_seq_one_letter_code
_entity_poly.pdbx_strand_id
1 'polypeptide(L)'
;MEGHVMVTGGITDNQAFRKAVGGGLTKQTHINGLEALEKQIVEASPLNIGYDLSRPQKPYFDEFGYTEILGTYIYVYPLSTDVACRLVDQVPDSGDPAAVLSKSAQSDKYTDMASVTGQKSVVFLPGSNLIWSQTSKEMLYRTMHEDRAAVIKPHPLTDAKDIRKLKLAFGITRLLEAKQSGFNALLDAHRVYVTPTTELGIYATLMLKDVHTVGQFFKEHSGTYYPLYRLRNQPLKLAKAFEMPERTGLFHKDTSPEKIHQFFEYALSVREFYRPLASSYYNEAD
;
A
#
# COMPACT_ATOMS: atom_id res chain seq x y z
N MET A 1 -18.18 -8.46 29.21
CA MET A 1 -19.33 -7.98 28.42
C MET A 1 -18.85 -6.81 27.59
N GLU A 2 -18.67 -7.11 26.30
CA GLU A 2 -18.83 -6.24 25.14
C GLU A 2 -18.45 -4.77 25.25
N GLY A 3 -17.27 -4.47 24.73
CA GLY A 3 -16.98 -3.21 24.05
C GLY A 3 -16.39 -3.54 22.68
N HIS A 4 -17.17 -4.15 21.78
CA HIS A 4 -16.80 -4.17 20.36
C HIS A 4 -16.80 -2.72 19.88
N VAL A 5 -15.62 -2.14 19.77
CA VAL A 5 -15.44 -0.79 19.23
C VAL A 5 -15.87 -0.83 17.77
N MET A 6 -16.88 -0.01 17.45
CA MET A 6 -17.37 0.19 16.10
C MET A 6 -16.22 0.56 15.16
N VAL A 7 -15.98 -0.26 14.13
CA VAL A 7 -15.14 0.11 13.00
C VAL A 7 -15.76 1.33 12.34
N THR A 8 -15.14 2.50 12.48
CA THR A 8 -15.56 3.71 11.75
C THR A 8 -14.93 3.69 10.36
N GLY A 9 -15.72 3.30 9.35
CA GLY A 9 -15.29 3.21 7.95
C GLY A 9 -14.66 1.88 7.57
N GLY A 10 -15.02 1.36 6.40
CA GLY A 10 -14.50 0.13 5.81
C GLY A 10 -14.35 0.26 4.29
N ILE A 11 -13.92 -0.81 3.62
CA ILE A 11 -13.74 -0.86 2.17
C ILE A 11 -15.03 -0.41 1.45
N THR A 12 -16.17 -0.79 2.02
CA THR A 12 -17.53 -0.52 1.53
C THR A 12 -18.14 0.81 1.96
N ASP A 13 -17.49 1.57 2.84
CA ASP A 13 -18.02 2.85 3.32
C ASP A 13 -17.83 3.96 2.28
N ASN A 14 -18.69 3.90 1.26
CA ASN A 14 -18.75 4.86 0.17
C ASN A 14 -19.09 6.27 0.66
N GLN A 15 -19.73 6.42 1.83
CA GLN A 15 -20.08 7.73 2.37
C GLN A 15 -18.86 8.40 3.01
N ALA A 16 -18.11 7.68 3.85
CA ALA A 16 -16.84 8.15 4.40
C ALA A 16 -15.84 8.46 3.29
N PHE A 17 -15.74 7.59 2.28
CA PHE A 17 -14.91 7.83 1.11
C PHE A 17 -15.32 9.11 0.36
N ARG A 18 -16.60 9.27 -0.02
CA ARG A 18 -17.09 10.46 -0.74
C ARG A 18 -16.83 11.75 0.03
N LYS A 19 -16.99 11.71 1.37
CA LYS A 19 -16.67 12.84 2.25
C LYS A 19 -15.18 13.18 2.22
N ALA A 20 -14.31 12.17 2.29
CA ALA A 20 -12.86 12.35 2.26
C ALA A 20 -12.35 12.90 0.90
N VAL A 21 -12.96 12.50 -0.21
CA VAL A 21 -12.54 12.90 -1.57
C VAL A 21 -13.34 14.08 -2.16
N GLY A 22 -14.27 14.66 -1.40
CA GLY A 22 -15.08 15.80 -1.85
C GLY A 22 -16.01 15.49 -3.04
N GLY A 23 -16.36 14.22 -3.26
CA GLY A 23 -17.27 13.78 -4.33
C GLY A 23 -16.72 13.78 -5.76
N GLY A 24 -15.44 14.13 -5.97
CA GLY A 24 -14.84 14.22 -7.31
C GLY A 24 -14.28 12.92 -7.91
N LEU A 25 -14.29 11.83 -7.14
CA LEU A 25 -13.80 10.51 -7.53
C LEU A 25 -14.79 9.42 -7.14
N THR A 26 -14.85 8.38 -7.97
CA THR A 26 -15.64 7.16 -7.72
C THR A 26 -14.68 5.97 -7.69
N LYS A 27 -14.78 5.13 -6.66
CA LYS A 27 -14.04 3.85 -6.58
C LYS A 27 -14.56 2.89 -7.64
N GLN A 28 -13.69 2.08 -8.25
CA GLN A 28 -14.14 1.04 -9.19
C GLN A 28 -14.98 -0.04 -8.51
N THR A 29 -15.91 -0.60 -9.27
CA THR A 29 -16.86 -1.64 -8.86
C THR A 29 -16.22 -3.01 -8.60
N HIS A 30 -14.95 -3.26 -8.95
CA HIS A 30 -14.28 -4.54 -8.65
C HIS A 30 -13.90 -4.69 -7.17
N ILE A 31 -13.96 -3.61 -6.40
CA ILE A 31 -13.93 -3.66 -4.92
C ILE A 31 -15.20 -4.35 -4.39
N ASN A 32 -16.28 -4.40 -5.20
CA ASN A 32 -17.45 -5.23 -4.94
C ASN A 32 -17.05 -6.70 -5.16
N GLY A 33 -16.85 -7.42 -4.06
CA GLY A 33 -16.30 -8.76 -3.99
C GLY A 33 -15.39 -8.96 -2.79
N LEU A 34 -14.96 -7.89 -2.12
CA LEU A 34 -14.13 -7.94 -0.91
C LEU A 34 -14.94 -7.87 0.39
N GLU A 35 -16.25 -7.61 0.34
CA GLU A 35 -17.07 -7.38 1.54
C GLU A 35 -17.16 -8.59 2.45
N ALA A 36 -17.34 -9.77 1.84
CA ALA A 36 -17.40 -11.02 2.59
C ALA A 36 -16.06 -11.30 3.28
N LEU A 37 -14.94 -11.06 2.58
CA LEU A 37 -13.60 -11.23 3.13
C LEU A 37 -13.30 -10.20 4.22
N GLU A 38 -13.64 -8.92 4.00
CA GLU A 38 -13.50 -7.85 5.00
C GLU A 38 -14.23 -8.23 6.29
N LYS A 39 -15.49 -8.66 6.17
CA LYS A 39 -16.29 -9.08 7.31
C LYS A 39 -15.62 -10.23 8.07
N GLN A 40 -15.14 -11.26 7.36
CA GLN A 40 -14.44 -12.39 7.98
C GLN A 40 -13.15 -11.94 8.70
N ILE A 41 -12.38 -11.03 8.11
CA ILE A 41 -11.15 -10.48 8.72
C ILE A 41 -11.48 -9.72 10.00
N VAL A 42 -12.49 -8.84 9.95
CA VAL A 42 -12.88 -8.02 11.11
C VAL A 42 -13.43 -8.89 12.24
N GLU A 43 -14.26 -9.88 11.93
CA GLU A 43 -14.82 -10.82 12.92
C GLU A 43 -13.77 -11.75 13.52
N ALA A 44 -12.75 -12.15 12.73
CA ALA A 44 -11.68 -13.04 13.19
C ALA A 44 -10.56 -12.31 13.97
N SER A 45 -10.50 -10.97 13.90
CA SER A 45 -9.41 -10.21 14.52
C SER A 45 -9.46 -10.29 16.05
N PRO A 46 -8.38 -10.77 16.71
CA PRO A 46 -8.33 -10.89 18.18
C PRO A 46 -8.04 -9.55 18.87
N LEU A 47 -7.62 -8.53 18.12
CA LEU A 47 -7.36 -7.18 18.57
C LEU A 47 -8.20 -6.18 17.75
N ASN A 48 -8.22 -4.92 18.17
CA ASN A 48 -8.86 -3.86 17.39
C ASN A 48 -8.25 -3.80 15.99
N ILE A 49 -9.09 -3.60 14.98
CA ILE A 49 -8.67 -3.55 13.58
C ILE A 49 -9.32 -2.38 12.86
N GLY A 50 -8.51 -1.63 12.11
CA GLY A 50 -8.94 -0.40 11.43
C GLY A 50 -8.63 -0.39 9.93
N TYR A 51 -9.54 0.18 9.14
CA TYR A 51 -9.37 0.36 7.70
C TYR A 51 -8.49 1.57 7.36
N ASP A 52 -7.56 1.37 6.42
CA ASP A 52 -6.66 2.38 5.85
C ASP A 52 -5.89 3.21 6.91
N LEU A 53 -5.48 2.54 7.98
CA LEU A 53 -4.83 3.14 9.14
C LEU A 53 -3.32 2.92 9.11
N SER A 54 -2.55 4.00 8.98
CA SER A 54 -1.10 3.96 9.21
C SER A 54 -0.74 4.75 10.47
N ARG A 55 -0.53 4.02 11.57
CA ARG A 55 -0.06 4.54 12.85
C ARG A 55 0.95 3.57 13.47
N PRO A 56 2.25 3.74 13.17
CA PRO A 56 3.28 2.84 13.67
C PRO A 56 3.26 2.74 15.20
N GLN A 57 3.10 1.53 15.71
CA GLN A 57 3.18 1.17 17.12
C GLN A 57 4.51 0.49 17.43
N LYS A 58 4.83 0.39 18.73
CA LYS A 58 5.95 -0.43 19.21
C LYS A 58 5.70 -1.92 18.89
N PRO A 59 6.74 -2.79 18.89
CA PRO A 59 6.60 -4.20 18.51
C PRO A 59 5.55 -5.03 19.28
N TYR A 60 5.30 -4.73 20.55
CA TYR A 60 4.14 -5.25 21.27
C TYR A 60 2.92 -4.36 20.97
N PHE A 61 2.40 -4.48 19.75
CA PHE A 61 1.28 -3.69 19.20
C PHE A 61 -0.06 -4.15 19.77
N ASP A 62 -1.08 -3.30 19.80
CA ASP A 62 -2.42 -3.64 20.31
C ASP A 62 -3.53 -3.50 19.25
N GLU A 63 -3.15 -3.18 18.02
CA GLU A 63 -4.08 -2.98 16.90
C GLU A 63 -3.53 -3.56 15.59
N PHE A 64 -4.44 -4.03 14.73
CA PHE A 64 -4.20 -4.34 13.33
C PHE A 64 -4.73 -3.22 12.43
N GLY A 65 -4.11 -3.07 11.26
CA GLY A 65 -4.64 -2.31 10.14
C GLY A 65 -4.97 -3.22 8.98
N TYR A 66 -5.88 -2.78 8.11
CA TYR A 66 -6.09 -3.44 6.82
C TYR A 66 -6.40 -2.43 5.71
N THR A 67 -6.06 -2.80 4.48
CA THR A 67 -6.37 -1.99 3.29
C THR A 67 -6.55 -2.91 2.08
N GLU A 68 -7.34 -2.50 1.10
CA GLU A 68 -7.41 -3.21 -0.18
C GLU A 68 -6.10 -3.08 -0.95
N ILE A 69 -5.74 -4.12 -1.69
CA ILE A 69 -4.53 -4.15 -2.52
C ILE A 69 -4.77 -4.99 -3.77
N LEU A 70 -4.20 -4.59 -4.90
CA LEU A 70 -4.30 -5.26 -6.20
C LEU A 70 -5.76 -5.51 -6.66
N GLY A 71 -6.71 -4.74 -6.13
CA GLY A 71 -8.15 -4.80 -6.44
C GLY A 71 -8.90 -6.05 -5.96
N THR A 72 -8.24 -7.19 -5.75
CA THR A 72 -8.85 -8.48 -5.36
C THR A 72 -8.28 -9.08 -4.07
N TYR A 73 -7.40 -8.34 -3.39
CA TYR A 73 -6.81 -8.75 -2.13
C TYR A 73 -7.09 -7.72 -1.03
N ILE A 74 -7.03 -8.18 0.22
CA ILE A 74 -6.93 -7.34 1.42
C ILE A 74 -5.59 -7.64 2.07
N TYR A 75 -4.81 -6.59 2.34
CA TYR A 75 -3.60 -6.66 3.14
C TYR A 75 -3.93 -6.31 4.59
N VAL A 76 -3.79 -7.28 5.49
CA VAL A 76 -3.91 -7.12 6.94
C VAL A 76 -2.52 -7.11 7.55
N TYR A 77 -2.25 -6.18 8.45
CA TYR A 77 -0.93 -5.99 9.04
C TYR A 77 -1.03 -5.55 10.50
N PRO A 78 -0.10 -5.98 11.36
CA PRO A 78 0.10 -5.34 12.65
C PRO A 78 0.38 -3.85 12.49
N LEU A 79 -0.15 -2.99 13.37
CA LEU A 79 0.23 -1.57 13.37
C LEU A 79 1.68 -1.34 13.81
N SER A 80 2.42 -2.37 14.22
CA SER A 80 3.88 -2.32 14.28
C SER A 80 4.52 -2.58 12.92
N THR A 81 5.10 -1.54 12.31
CA THR A 81 5.84 -1.66 11.05
C THR A 81 6.98 -2.69 11.15
N ASP A 82 7.69 -2.76 12.29
CA ASP A 82 8.80 -3.72 12.46
C ASP A 82 8.29 -5.16 12.43
N VAL A 83 7.20 -5.46 13.14
CA VAL A 83 6.60 -6.80 13.12
C VAL A 83 6.06 -7.12 11.74
N ALA A 84 5.33 -6.21 11.09
CA ALA A 84 4.83 -6.40 9.74
C ALA A 84 5.96 -6.69 8.73
N CYS A 85 7.09 -6.00 8.85
CA CYS A 85 8.28 -6.27 8.03
C CYS A 85 8.83 -7.69 8.26
N ARG A 86 8.90 -8.14 9.51
CA ARG A 86 9.40 -9.49 9.85
C ARG A 86 8.50 -10.60 9.32
N LEU A 87 7.18 -10.43 9.40
CA LEU A 87 6.21 -11.39 8.86
C LEU A 87 6.42 -11.62 7.36
N VAL A 88 6.63 -10.53 6.61
CA VAL A 88 6.88 -10.57 5.16
C VAL A 88 8.29 -11.07 4.84
N ASP A 89 9.32 -10.72 5.63
CA ASP A 89 10.70 -11.05 5.32
C ASP A 89 11.07 -12.54 5.53
N GLN A 90 10.22 -13.29 6.23
CA GLN A 90 10.45 -14.71 6.52
C GLN A 90 10.02 -15.65 5.39
N VAL A 91 9.31 -15.17 4.37
CA VAL A 91 8.85 -16.01 3.26
C VAL A 91 10.01 -16.41 2.34
N PRO A 92 10.01 -17.60 1.73
CA PRO A 92 11.07 -18.02 0.82
C PRO A 92 11.00 -17.29 -0.52
N ASP A 93 12.12 -17.23 -1.24
CA ASP A 93 12.23 -16.64 -2.57
C ASP A 93 11.84 -17.66 -3.66
N SER A 94 10.56 -18.06 -3.68
CA SER A 94 10.09 -19.18 -4.51
C SER A 94 8.65 -19.06 -5.01
N GLY A 95 8.10 -17.85 -5.03
CA GLY A 95 6.73 -17.60 -5.50
C GLY A 95 6.65 -17.40 -7.01
N ASP A 96 5.42 -17.33 -7.52
CA ASP A 96 5.11 -17.09 -8.93
C ASP A 96 4.40 -15.73 -9.13
N PRO A 97 5.13 -14.69 -9.58
CA PRO A 97 4.54 -13.36 -9.83
C PRO A 97 3.40 -13.38 -10.86
N ALA A 98 3.46 -14.26 -11.87
CA ALA A 98 2.41 -14.34 -12.90
C ALA A 98 1.12 -14.92 -12.32
N ALA A 99 1.23 -15.89 -11.41
CA ALA A 99 0.07 -16.44 -10.69
C ALA A 99 -0.61 -15.38 -9.81
N VAL A 100 0.14 -14.47 -9.18
CA VAL A 100 -0.44 -13.35 -8.41
C VAL A 100 -1.11 -12.34 -9.34
N LEU A 101 -0.45 -11.94 -10.42
CA LEU A 101 -1.00 -11.00 -11.39
C LEU A 101 -2.28 -11.51 -12.05
N SER A 102 -2.35 -12.80 -12.40
CA SER A 102 -3.55 -13.38 -13.03
C SER A 102 -4.79 -13.37 -12.12
N LYS A 103 -4.60 -13.26 -10.80
CA LYS A 103 -5.68 -13.13 -9.80
C LYS A 103 -6.00 -11.68 -9.43
N SER A 104 -5.12 -10.74 -9.78
CA SER A 104 -5.30 -9.30 -9.51
C SER A 104 -6.28 -8.64 -10.50
N ALA A 105 -6.83 -7.48 -10.13
CA ALA A 105 -7.74 -6.73 -10.99
C ALA A 105 -7.04 -6.11 -12.22
N GLN A 106 -5.74 -5.80 -12.10
CA GLN A 106 -4.94 -5.16 -13.15
C GLN A 106 -5.61 -3.89 -13.72
N SER A 107 -6.05 -3.00 -12.83
CA SER A 107 -6.73 -1.75 -13.19
C SER A 107 -6.49 -0.65 -12.16
N ASP A 108 -6.89 0.58 -12.47
CA ASP A 108 -6.88 1.68 -11.49
C ASP A 108 -7.93 1.47 -10.40
N LYS A 109 -7.64 1.96 -9.19
CA LYS A 109 -8.61 2.02 -8.07
C LYS A 109 -9.83 2.91 -8.36
N TYR A 110 -9.71 3.89 -9.25
CA TYR A 110 -10.77 4.87 -9.55
C TYR A 110 -11.36 4.66 -10.97
N THR A 111 -12.63 5.01 -11.15
CA THR A 111 -13.28 5.01 -12.48
C THR A 111 -12.93 6.25 -13.29
N ASP A 112 -13.29 6.25 -14.58
CA ASP A 112 -13.24 7.42 -15.47
C ASP A 112 -11.82 8.01 -15.66
N MET A 113 -10.82 7.13 -15.55
CA MET A 113 -9.42 7.47 -15.77
C MET A 113 -9.12 7.45 -17.27
N ALA A 114 -8.58 8.56 -17.79
CA ALA A 114 -8.20 8.67 -19.18
C ALA A 114 -7.00 7.77 -19.49
N SER A 115 -7.08 6.98 -20.54
CA SER A 115 -5.96 6.12 -20.94
C SER A 115 -4.73 6.92 -21.33
N VAL A 116 -3.55 6.38 -21.06
CA VAL A 116 -2.26 6.98 -21.40
C VAL A 116 -1.27 5.85 -21.72
N THR A 117 -0.43 6.05 -22.72
CA THR A 117 0.54 5.04 -23.18
C THR A 117 1.86 5.70 -23.59
N GLY A 118 2.90 4.89 -23.71
CA GLY A 118 4.22 5.27 -24.21
C GLY A 118 5.20 5.80 -23.16
N GLN A 119 4.83 5.77 -21.87
CA GLN A 119 5.72 6.23 -20.80
C GLN A 119 6.76 5.16 -20.47
N LYS A 120 8.03 5.39 -20.83
CA LYS A 120 9.12 4.45 -20.53
C LYS A 120 9.55 4.47 -19.07
N SER A 121 9.36 5.61 -18.40
CA SER A 121 9.76 5.84 -17.02
C SER A 121 8.73 6.73 -16.32
N VAL A 122 8.23 6.30 -15.15
CA VAL A 122 7.14 6.98 -14.44
C VAL A 122 7.47 7.14 -12.96
N VAL A 123 7.21 8.34 -12.43
CA VAL A 123 7.27 8.65 -11.00
C VAL A 123 5.84 8.77 -10.47
N PHE A 124 5.40 7.80 -9.66
CA PHE A 124 4.11 7.86 -8.99
C PHE A 124 4.26 8.55 -7.64
N LEU A 125 3.59 9.70 -7.49
CA LEU A 125 3.60 10.46 -6.24
C LEU A 125 2.30 10.24 -5.46
N PRO A 126 2.35 10.24 -4.12
CA PRO A 126 1.14 10.15 -3.32
C PRO A 126 0.33 11.45 -3.36
N GLY A 127 -0.88 11.42 -2.81
CA GLY A 127 -1.74 12.61 -2.70
C GLY A 127 -1.13 13.73 -1.86
N SER A 128 -1.73 14.93 -1.94
CA SER A 128 -1.23 16.14 -1.30
C SER A 128 -1.03 16.02 0.22
N ASN A 129 -1.79 15.14 0.89
CA ASN A 129 -1.64 14.84 2.31
C ASN A 129 -0.29 14.20 2.68
N LEU A 130 0.36 13.51 1.73
CA LEU A 130 1.60 12.76 1.97
C LEU A 130 2.76 13.19 1.06
N ILE A 131 2.50 13.86 -0.06
CA ILE A 131 3.52 14.13 -1.09
C ILE A 131 4.80 14.77 -0.53
N TRP A 132 4.69 15.74 0.38
CA TRP A 132 5.86 16.43 0.93
C TRP A 132 6.44 15.79 2.19
N SER A 133 5.71 14.88 2.85
CA SER A 133 6.19 14.17 4.04
C SER A 133 6.73 12.78 3.71
N GLN A 134 6.32 12.18 2.60
CA GLN A 134 6.70 10.84 2.18
C GLN A 134 7.64 10.83 0.98
N THR A 135 7.74 11.92 0.20
CA THR A 135 8.67 12.00 -0.95
C THR A 135 9.93 12.77 -0.56
N SER A 136 11.11 12.19 -0.79
CA SER A 136 12.36 12.92 -0.69
C SER A 136 12.49 13.90 -1.85
N LYS A 137 12.54 15.20 -1.54
CA LYS A 137 12.74 16.24 -2.56
C LYS A 137 14.05 16.04 -3.30
N GLU A 138 15.13 15.73 -2.59
CA GLU A 138 16.43 15.51 -3.20
C GLU A 138 16.38 14.35 -4.19
N MET A 139 15.84 13.20 -3.78
CA MET A 139 15.71 12.04 -4.66
C MET A 139 14.82 12.34 -5.85
N LEU A 140 13.67 12.99 -5.65
CA LEU A 140 12.77 13.37 -6.75
C LEU A 140 13.47 14.28 -7.76
N TYR A 141 14.18 15.32 -7.30
CA TYR A 141 14.87 16.25 -8.19
C TYR A 141 16.01 15.56 -8.95
N ARG A 142 16.78 14.72 -8.25
CA ARG A 142 17.85 13.93 -8.85
C ARG A 142 17.32 12.96 -9.89
N THR A 143 16.30 12.18 -9.56
CA THR A 143 15.59 11.28 -10.48
C THR A 143 15.12 12.04 -11.72
N MET A 144 14.43 13.16 -11.55
CA MET A 144 13.95 13.94 -12.68
C MET A 144 15.10 14.54 -13.50
N HIS A 145 16.24 14.87 -12.88
CA HIS A 145 17.41 15.39 -13.60
C HIS A 145 18.13 14.31 -14.42
N GLU A 146 18.37 13.15 -13.81
CA GLU A 146 19.15 12.05 -14.38
C GLU A 146 18.34 11.22 -15.39
N ASP A 147 17.08 10.95 -15.08
CA ASP A 147 16.17 10.23 -15.98
C ASP A 147 15.35 11.23 -16.80
N ARG A 148 15.84 11.54 -18.00
CA ARG A 148 15.18 12.47 -18.93
C ARG A 148 13.86 11.92 -19.50
N ALA A 149 13.64 10.62 -19.44
CA ALA A 149 12.40 9.98 -19.89
C ALA A 149 11.33 9.94 -18.80
N ALA A 150 11.70 10.18 -17.53
CA ALA A 150 10.77 10.15 -16.41
C ALA A 150 9.69 11.23 -16.53
N VAL A 151 8.43 10.80 -16.40
CA VAL A 151 7.27 11.66 -16.21
C VAL A 151 6.67 11.46 -14.83
N ILE A 152 6.18 12.53 -14.22
CA ILE A 152 5.48 12.46 -12.94
C ILE A 152 4.00 12.18 -13.19
N LYS A 153 3.50 11.14 -12.53
CA LYS A 153 2.09 10.85 -12.43
C LYS A 153 1.58 11.26 -11.04
N PRO A 154 0.89 12.40 -10.91
CA PRO A 154 0.28 12.78 -9.64
C PRO A 154 -0.90 11.87 -9.30
N HIS A 155 -1.10 11.65 -8.00
CA HIS A 155 -2.27 10.97 -7.47
C HIS A 155 -3.56 11.73 -7.86
N PRO A 156 -4.70 11.06 -8.11
CA PRO A 156 -5.96 11.72 -8.45
C PRO A 156 -6.46 12.75 -7.42
N LEU A 157 -6.05 12.60 -6.16
CA LEU A 157 -6.34 13.53 -5.04
C LEU A 157 -5.26 14.61 -4.82
N THR A 158 -4.34 14.80 -5.76
CA THR A 158 -3.34 15.88 -5.66
C THR A 158 -4.03 17.21 -5.91
N ASP A 159 -3.86 18.17 -5.01
CA ASP A 159 -4.47 19.48 -5.13
C ASP A 159 -3.82 20.32 -6.24
N ALA A 160 -4.54 21.35 -6.71
CA ALA A 160 -4.06 22.21 -7.79
C ALA A 160 -2.78 22.99 -7.42
N LYS A 161 -2.56 23.26 -6.13
CA LYS A 161 -1.39 24.01 -5.65
C LYS A 161 -0.12 23.17 -5.80
N ASP A 162 -0.18 21.91 -5.40
CA ASP A 162 0.93 20.96 -5.53
C ASP A 162 1.19 20.61 -6.99
N ILE A 163 0.14 20.42 -7.80
CA ILE A 163 0.28 20.25 -9.25
C ILE A 163 1.01 21.45 -9.86
N ARG A 164 0.61 22.69 -9.52
CA ARG A 164 1.28 23.90 -10.01
C ARG A 164 2.75 23.93 -9.59
N LYS A 165 3.05 23.57 -8.34
CA LYS A 165 4.43 23.52 -7.83
C LYS A 165 5.28 22.50 -8.57
N LEU A 166 4.75 21.31 -8.86
CA LEU A 166 5.42 20.28 -9.66
C LEU A 166 5.64 20.75 -11.12
N LYS A 167 4.62 21.37 -11.75
CA LYS A 167 4.74 21.94 -13.11
C LYS A 167 5.82 23.03 -13.18
N LEU A 168 5.93 23.87 -12.16
CA LEU A 168 6.98 24.89 -12.06
C LEU A 168 8.39 24.29 -11.88
N ALA A 169 8.51 23.19 -11.11
CA ALA A 169 9.79 22.56 -10.84
C ALA A 169 10.33 21.72 -12.02
N PHE A 170 9.44 20.98 -12.70
CA PHE A 170 9.84 19.94 -13.66
C PHE A 170 9.38 20.20 -15.10
N GLY A 171 8.54 21.21 -15.31
CA GLY A 171 7.94 21.54 -16.60
C GLY A 171 6.63 20.80 -16.84
N ILE A 172 5.73 21.44 -17.59
CA ILE A 172 4.38 20.95 -17.88
C ILE A 172 4.42 19.64 -18.68
N THR A 173 5.36 19.50 -19.61
CA THR A 173 5.50 18.32 -20.48
C THR A 173 5.99 17.07 -19.75
N ARG A 174 6.47 17.22 -18.51
CA ARG A 174 6.95 16.09 -17.68
C ARG A 174 5.96 15.70 -16.59
N LEU A 175 4.75 16.25 -16.61
CA LEU A 175 3.67 15.89 -15.72
C LEU A 175 2.49 15.34 -16.51
N LEU A 176 2.05 14.15 -16.14
CA LEU A 176 0.76 13.63 -16.55
C LEU A 176 -0.36 14.33 -15.79
N GLU A 177 -1.55 14.37 -16.39
CA GLU A 177 -2.74 14.91 -15.75
C GLU A 177 -3.24 13.95 -14.65
N ALA A 178 -3.80 14.51 -13.57
CA ALA A 178 -4.22 13.73 -12.40
C ALA A 178 -5.28 12.67 -12.74
N LYS A 179 -6.15 12.95 -13.71
CA LYS A 179 -7.20 12.04 -14.20
C LYS A 179 -6.75 11.04 -15.26
N GLN A 180 -5.48 11.03 -15.67
CA GLN A 180 -4.95 9.95 -16.50
C GLN A 180 -4.75 8.68 -15.65
N SER A 181 -4.88 7.51 -16.27
CA SER A 181 -4.69 6.21 -15.64
C SER A 181 -3.27 6.04 -15.11
N GLY A 182 -3.14 5.64 -13.84
CA GLY A 182 -1.84 5.27 -13.26
C GLY A 182 -1.43 3.88 -13.71
N PHE A 183 -2.39 2.95 -13.77
CA PHE A 183 -2.13 1.58 -14.21
C PHE A 183 -1.73 1.51 -15.68
N ASN A 184 -2.37 2.24 -16.59
CA ASN A 184 -1.96 2.27 -18.01
C ASN A 184 -0.55 2.88 -18.17
N ALA A 185 -0.22 3.95 -17.43
CA ALA A 185 1.12 4.51 -17.43
C ALA A 185 2.18 3.49 -16.96
N LEU A 186 1.79 2.59 -16.05
CA LEU A 186 2.67 1.51 -15.56
C LEU A 186 2.94 0.45 -16.63
N LEU A 187 1.98 0.10 -17.49
CA LEU A 187 2.10 -1.01 -18.44
C LEU A 187 3.32 -0.87 -19.36
N ASP A 188 3.51 0.32 -19.93
CA ASP A 188 4.62 0.60 -20.86
C ASP A 188 5.93 0.99 -20.13
N ALA A 189 5.87 1.31 -18.84
CA ALA A 189 7.03 1.74 -18.08
C ALA A 189 7.99 0.57 -17.81
N HIS A 190 9.26 0.75 -18.19
CA HIS A 190 10.32 -0.17 -17.76
C HIS A 190 10.83 0.22 -16.37
N ARG A 191 10.92 1.52 -16.09
CA ARG A 191 11.41 2.06 -14.82
C ARG A 191 10.30 2.77 -14.07
N VAL A 192 10.20 2.48 -12.78
CA VAL A 192 9.13 2.99 -11.92
C VAL A 192 9.72 3.56 -10.65
N TYR A 193 9.41 4.81 -10.34
CA TYR A 193 9.77 5.46 -9.09
C TYR A 193 8.53 5.66 -8.22
N VAL A 194 8.59 5.27 -6.97
CA VAL A 194 7.42 5.16 -6.08
C VAL A 194 7.77 5.55 -4.65
N THR A 195 6.73 5.82 -3.87
CA THR A 195 6.78 5.85 -2.40
C THR A 195 6.07 4.59 -1.86
N PRO A 196 6.37 4.12 -0.64
CA PRO A 196 5.75 2.91 -0.04
C PRO A 196 4.28 3.11 0.38
N THR A 197 3.58 4.03 -0.27
CA THR A 197 2.18 4.43 0.00
C THR A 197 1.26 4.11 -1.16
N THR A 198 1.77 3.56 -2.27
CA THR A 198 0.96 3.16 -3.43
C THR A 198 1.15 1.68 -3.71
N GLU A 199 0.08 1.00 -4.13
CA GLU A 199 0.16 -0.38 -4.62
C GLU A 199 0.82 -0.50 -6.00
N LEU A 200 0.98 0.60 -6.74
CA LEU A 200 1.55 0.57 -8.10
C LEU A 200 3.01 0.06 -8.13
N GLY A 201 3.79 0.31 -7.08
CA GLY A 201 5.14 -0.27 -6.97
C GLY A 201 5.13 -1.79 -6.74
N ILE A 202 4.05 -2.33 -6.16
CA ILE A 202 3.85 -3.77 -5.95
C ILE A 202 3.49 -4.42 -7.29
N TYR A 203 2.55 -3.84 -8.03
CA TYR A 203 2.29 -4.24 -9.42
C TYR A 203 3.57 -4.20 -10.25
N ALA A 204 4.34 -3.11 -10.17
CA ALA A 204 5.59 -2.97 -10.92
C ALA A 204 6.61 -4.06 -10.60
N THR A 205 6.76 -4.40 -9.31
CA THR A 205 7.64 -5.47 -8.86
C THR A 205 7.18 -6.83 -9.40
N LEU A 206 5.90 -7.15 -9.29
CA LEU A 206 5.34 -8.41 -9.80
C LEU A 206 5.42 -8.51 -11.34
N MET A 207 5.36 -7.37 -12.04
CA MET A 207 5.58 -7.26 -13.49
C MET A 207 7.07 -7.29 -13.88
N LEU A 208 7.98 -7.53 -12.94
CA LEU A 208 9.43 -7.60 -13.16
C LEU A 208 10.04 -6.30 -13.72
N LYS A 209 9.48 -5.14 -13.35
CA LYS A 209 9.97 -3.82 -13.75
C LYS A 209 11.10 -3.34 -12.83
N ASP A 210 11.85 -2.33 -13.27
CA ASP A 210 12.93 -1.70 -12.51
C ASP A 210 12.36 -0.69 -11.51
N VAL A 211 12.19 -1.09 -10.24
CA VAL A 211 11.48 -0.32 -9.19
C VAL A 211 12.46 0.39 -8.26
N HIS A 212 12.30 1.71 -8.16
CA HIS A 212 13.11 2.60 -7.31
C HIS A 212 12.21 3.35 -6.31
N THR A 213 12.76 3.70 -5.15
CA THR A 213 12.05 4.55 -4.19
C THR A 213 12.51 6.00 -4.34
N VAL A 214 11.55 6.93 -4.35
CA VAL A 214 11.79 8.38 -4.20
C VAL A 214 11.30 8.86 -2.84
N GLY A 215 11.10 7.93 -1.90
CA GLY A 215 10.56 8.23 -0.59
C GLY A 215 11.57 8.90 0.33
N GLN A 216 11.05 9.50 1.40
CA GLN A 216 11.87 10.07 2.46
C GLN A 216 12.33 8.95 3.39
N PHE A 217 13.60 8.53 3.30
CA PHE A 217 14.18 7.39 4.00
C PHE A 217 13.71 7.22 5.47
N PHE A 218 13.79 8.29 6.27
CA PHE A 218 13.40 8.24 7.69
C PHE A 218 11.89 8.23 7.97
N LYS A 219 11.06 8.31 6.94
CA LYS A 219 9.59 8.35 7.04
C LYS A 219 8.88 7.31 6.18
N GLU A 220 9.58 6.66 5.26
CA GLU A 220 9.06 5.59 4.41
C GLU A 220 8.41 4.46 5.23
N HIS A 221 8.92 4.20 6.45
CA HIS A 221 8.39 3.18 7.36
C HIS A 221 6.92 3.40 7.78
N SER A 222 6.40 4.62 7.65
CA SER A 222 4.99 4.92 7.92
C SER A 222 4.10 4.76 6.68
N GLY A 223 4.64 4.29 5.56
CA GLY A 223 3.83 3.93 4.39
C GLY A 223 3.13 2.59 4.64
N THR A 224 1.82 2.53 4.36
CA THR A 224 1.00 1.32 4.55
C THR A 224 1.61 0.08 3.90
N TYR A 225 2.21 0.24 2.72
CA TYR A 225 2.80 -0.87 1.97
C TYR A 225 4.30 -1.06 2.24
N TYR A 226 4.90 -0.32 3.17
CA TYR A 226 6.34 -0.39 3.45
C TYR A 226 6.88 -1.82 3.66
N PRO A 227 6.21 -2.71 4.41
CA PRO A 227 6.66 -4.09 4.56
C PRO A 227 6.86 -4.82 3.23
N LEU A 228 5.95 -4.61 2.27
CA LEU A 228 6.00 -5.22 0.95
C LEU A 228 7.07 -4.57 0.06
N TYR A 229 7.28 -3.26 0.19
CA TYR A 229 8.29 -2.51 -0.57
C TYR A 229 9.73 -2.89 -0.22
N ARG A 230 9.96 -3.54 0.92
CA ARG A 230 11.25 -4.17 1.23
C ARG A 230 11.59 -5.28 0.24
N LEU A 231 10.58 -5.91 -0.35
CA LEU A 231 10.72 -6.97 -1.34
C LEU A 231 10.71 -6.48 -2.79
N ARG A 232 10.77 -5.16 -3.04
CA ARG A 232 10.68 -4.57 -4.40
C ARG A 232 11.74 -5.08 -5.40
N ASN A 233 12.87 -5.60 -4.91
CA ASN A 233 13.94 -6.19 -5.71
C ASN A 233 13.96 -7.73 -5.64
N GLN A 234 12.94 -8.34 -5.04
CA GLN A 234 12.81 -9.77 -4.79
C GLN A 234 11.41 -10.23 -5.23
N PRO A 235 11.11 -10.21 -6.55
CA PRO A 235 9.76 -10.45 -7.05
C PRO A 235 9.22 -11.84 -6.71
N LEU A 236 10.06 -12.90 -6.67
CA LEU A 236 9.60 -14.24 -6.31
C LEU A 236 9.27 -14.32 -4.82
N LYS A 237 10.07 -13.69 -3.95
CA LYS A 237 9.75 -13.53 -2.52
C LYS A 237 8.48 -12.71 -2.29
N LEU A 238 8.29 -11.61 -3.03
CA LEU A 238 7.06 -10.81 -2.97
C LEU A 238 5.86 -11.65 -3.40
N ALA A 239 5.95 -12.37 -4.52
CA ALA A 239 4.89 -13.28 -4.95
C ALA A 239 4.61 -14.36 -3.91
N LYS A 240 5.66 -14.88 -3.26
CA LYS A 240 5.52 -15.87 -2.20
C LYS A 240 4.74 -15.33 -1.00
N ALA A 241 4.90 -14.03 -0.69
CA ALA A 241 4.11 -13.39 0.35
C ALA A 241 2.60 -13.48 0.07
N PHE A 242 2.17 -13.35 -1.19
CA PHE A 242 0.75 -13.51 -1.58
C PHE A 242 0.27 -14.98 -1.55
N GLU A 243 1.18 -15.94 -1.67
CA GLU A 243 0.85 -17.38 -1.61
C GLU A 243 0.75 -17.92 -0.17
N MET A 244 1.31 -17.18 0.80
CA MET A 244 1.34 -17.54 2.23
C MET A 244 0.54 -16.55 3.08
N PRO A 245 -0.76 -16.34 2.80
CA PRO A 245 -1.60 -15.39 3.52
C PRO A 245 -1.63 -15.65 5.03
N GLU A 246 -1.55 -16.91 5.46
CA GLU A 246 -1.46 -17.31 6.86
C GLU A 246 -0.19 -16.83 7.59
N ARG A 247 0.80 -16.30 6.86
CA ARG A 247 2.02 -15.70 7.41
C ARG A 247 2.09 -14.20 7.23
N THR A 248 1.51 -13.68 6.14
CA THR A 248 1.75 -12.30 5.67
C THR A 248 0.53 -11.40 5.71
N GLY A 249 -0.67 -11.96 5.88
CA GLY A 249 -1.92 -11.20 5.90
C GLY A 249 -2.38 -10.72 4.52
N LEU A 250 -1.83 -11.25 3.43
CA LEU A 250 -2.22 -10.92 2.05
C LEU A 250 -3.34 -11.86 1.55
N PHE A 251 -4.58 -11.57 1.91
CA PHE A 251 -5.72 -12.42 1.62
C PHE A 251 -6.35 -12.10 0.26
N HIS A 252 -6.42 -13.08 -0.64
CA HIS A 252 -7.27 -13.00 -1.83
C HIS A 252 -8.75 -13.11 -1.43
N LYS A 253 -9.68 -12.56 -2.21
CA LYS A 253 -11.14 -12.70 -2.00
C LYS A 253 -11.64 -14.14 -1.77
N ASP A 254 -10.91 -15.13 -2.30
CA ASP A 254 -11.22 -16.56 -2.17
C ASP A 254 -10.44 -17.26 -1.03
N THR A 255 -9.80 -16.50 -0.13
CA THR A 255 -9.06 -17.08 1.01
C THR A 255 -10.03 -17.75 1.96
N SER A 256 -9.70 -18.97 2.42
CA SER A 256 -10.50 -19.66 3.42
C SER A 256 -10.39 -19.00 4.81
N PRO A 257 -11.46 -19.05 5.63
CA PRO A 257 -11.44 -18.49 6.98
C PRO A 257 -10.33 -19.04 7.88
N GLU A 258 -9.97 -20.31 7.72
CA GLU A 258 -8.93 -20.97 8.54
C GLU A 258 -7.57 -20.27 8.39
N LYS A 259 -7.23 -19.82 7.17
CA LYS A 259 -5.98 -19.09 6.92
C LYS A 259 -5.97 -17.71 7.56
N ILE A 260 -7.13 -17.07 7.70
CA ILE A 260 -7.28 -15.79 8.40
C ILE A 260 -6.99 -15.97 9.89
N HIS A 261 -7.57 -17.01 10.51
CA HIS A 261 -7.28 -17.33 11.91
C HIS A 261 -5.80 -17.68 12.12
N GLN A 262 -5.21 -18.51 11.25
CA GLN A 262 -3.79 -18.87 11.32
C GLN A 262 -2.87 -17.64 11.24
N PHE A 263 -3.21 -16.65 10.41
CA PHE A 263 -2.47 -15.40 10.36
C PHE A 263 -2.50 -14.65 11.69
N PHE A 264 -3.68 -14.48 12.29
CA PHE A 264 -3.80 -13.78 13.56
C PHE A 264 -3.05 -14.51 14.68
N GLU A 265 -3.17 -15.84 14.76
CA GLU A 265 -2.39 -16.66 15.70
C GLU A 265 -0.88 -16.48 15.48
N TYR A 266 -0.44 -16.51 14.23
CA TYR A 266 0.96 -16.34 13.89
C TYR A 266 1.47 -14.94 14.25
N ALA A 267 0.76 -13.88 13.86
CA ALA A 267 1.12 -12.50 14.18
C ALA A 267 1.17 -12.27 15.70
N LEU A 268 0.23 -12.83 16.46
CA LEU A 268 0.24 -12.76 17.93
C LEU A 268 1.39 -13.57 18.54
N SER A 269 1.77 -14.70 17.97
CA SER A 269 2.94 -15.45 18.43
C SER A 269 4.24 -14.64 18.27
N VAL A 270 4.36 -13.86 17.19
CA VAL A 270 5.50 -12.95 16.97
C VAL A 270 5.40 -11.76 17.91
N ARG A 271 4.21 -11.19 18.11
CA ARG A 271 3.96 -10.12 19.10
C ARG A 271 4.43 -10.52 20.49
N GLU A 272 4.11 -11.73 20.93
CA GLU A 272 4.43 -12.22 22.27
C GLU A 272 5.94 -12.30 22.55
N PHE A 273 6.76 -12.54 21.52
CA PHE A 273 8.22 -12.46 21.63
C PHE A 273 8.70 -11.07 22.06
N TYR A 274 7.95 -10.02 21.72
CA TYR A 274 8.23 -8.63 22.10
C TYR A 274 7.54 -8.19 23.38
N ARG A 275 6.91 -9.11 24.12
CA ARG A 275 6.24 -8.75 25.37
C ARG A 275 7.20 -8.03 26.31
N PRO A 276 6.86 -6.82 26.77
CA PRO A 276 7.69 -6.09 27.71
C PRO A 276 7.89 -6.85 29.01
N LEU A 277 9.14 -7.07 29.41
CA LEU A 277 9.48 -7.66 30.70
C LEU A 277 9.82 -6.60 31.76
N ALA A 278 10.09 -5.37 31.33
CA ALA A 278 10.45 -4.26 32.19
C ALA A 278 9.46 -3.10 32.04
N SER A 279 9.19 -2.39 33.15
CA SER A 279 8.25 -1.26 33.19
C SER A 279 8.72 -0.05 32.36
N SER A 280 10.02 0.06 32.08
CA SER A 280 10.60 1.12 31.25
C SER A 280 10.01 1.15 29.83
N TYR A 281 9.45 0.05 29.35
CA TYR A 281 8.76 0.00 28.06
C TYR A 281 7.54 0.93 28.00
N TYR A 282 6.88 1.13 29.14
CA TYR A 282 5.72 2.00 29.29
C TYR A 282 6.10 3.45 29.58
N ASN A 283 7.40 3.76 29.69
CA ASN A 283 7.83 5.14 29.82
C ASN A 283 7.58 5.84 28.48
N GLU A 284 6.76 6.88 28.51
CA GLU A 284 6.61 7.79 27.38
C GLU A 284 7.94 8.53 27.25
N ALA A 285 8.66 8.31 26.15
CA ALA A 285 9.77 9.18 25.81
C ALA A 285 9.18 10.43 25.16
N ASP A 286 9.49 11.59 25.75
CA ASP A 286 9.13 12.94 25.26
C ASP A 286 9.48 13.17 23.79
#